data_AF-A0A067NAB5-F1
#
_entry.id   AF-A0A067NAB5-F1
#
_cell.length_a   1.000
_cell.length_b   1.000
_cell.length_c   1.000
_cell.angle_alpha   90.00
_cell.angle_beta   90.00
_cell.angle_gamma   90.00
#
_symmetry.space_group_name_H-M   'P 1'
#
loop_
_entity.id
_entity.type
_entity.pdbx_description
1 polymer ?
#
loop_
_entity_poly.entity_id
_entity_poly.type
_entity_poly.pdbx_seq_one_letter_code
_entity_poly.pdbx_strand_id
1 'polypeptide(L)'
;MSHSWLHDPAVRSRVQSFLRNVPTGKVTPQVLSKHVNNTIFPELRINPKKPLSNRAGTHWLQNLGWRHTLVKKGVHMDGHEHVDVVQYRNAVFLLQMAKYEACMVHYEGPELRRVEPTLAEGEEEIIPLFHDESCFHANDQTNRVWLV
;
A
#
# COMPACT_ATOMS: atom_id res chain seq x y z
N MET A 1 11.92 -19.73 -33.22
CA MET A 1 12.25 -18.87 -32.07
C MET A 1 11.33 -17.66 -32.12
N SER A 2 10.50 -17.39 -31.11
CA SER A 2 9.68 -16.17 -31.10
C SER A 2 10.55 -14.99 -30.66
N HIS A 3 10.74 -14.01 -31.54
CA HIS A 3 11.44 -12.77 -31.20
C HIS A 3 10.64 -12.01 -30.13
N SER A 4 11.20 -11.86 -28.93
CA SER A 4 10.56 -11.10 -27.84
C SER A 4 10.82 -9.61 -28.02
N TRP A 5 9.77 -8.79 -27.98
CA TRP A 5 9.89 -7.33 -28.05
C TRP A 5 10.72 -6.72 -26.91
N LEU A 6 10.96 -7.46 -25.83
CA LEU A 6 11.82 -7.00 -24.74
C LEU A 6 13.30 -6.82 -25.15
N HIS A 7 13.72 -7.43 -26.26
CA HIS A 7 15.07 -7.22 -26.80
C HIS A 7 15.22 -5.89 -27.53
N ASP A 8 14.12 -5.23 -27.90
CA ASP A 8 14.14 -3.87 -28.43
C ASP A 8 14.55 -2.90 -27.31
N PRO A 9 15.64 -2.12 -27.48
CA PRO A 9 16.12 -1.19 -26.44
C PRO A 9 15.10 -0.13 -26.03
N ALA A 10 14.26 0.35 -26.97
CA ALA A 10 13.23 1.35 -26.68
C ALA A 10 12.10 0.73 -25.85
N VAL A 11 11.66 -0.49 -26.18
CA VAL A 11 10.68 -1.23 -25.37
C VAL A 11 11.25 -1.51 -23.98
N ARG A 12 12.47 -2.02 -23.89
CA ARG A 12 13.13 -2.35 -22.62
C ARG A 12 13.23 -1.12 -21.72
N SER A 13 13.67 0.01 -22.26
CA SER A 13 13.81 1.27 -21.52
C SER A 13 12.47 1.77 -20.97
N ARG A 14 11.40 1.79 -21.79
CA ARG A 14 10.06 2.20 -21.34
C ARG A 14 9.49 1.26 -20.27
N VAL A 15 9.67 -0.05 -20.44
CA VAL A 15 9.25 -1.03 -19.43
C VAL A 15 9.98 -0.82 -18.11
N GLN A 16 11.31 -0.63 -18.11
CA GLN A 16 12.08 -0.37 -16.90
C GLN A 16 11.70 0.97 -16.24
N SER A 17 11.42 2.00 -17.03
CA SER A 17 10.92 3.29 -16.53
C SER A 17 9.56 3.13 -15.84
N PHE A 18 8.61 2.43 -16.48
CA PHE A 18 7.30 2.14 -15.90
C PHE A 18 7.43 1.36 -14.58
N LEU A 19 8.18 0.27 -14.57
CA LEU A 19 8.30 -0.60 -13.39
C LEU A 19 8.92 0.11 -12.18
N ARG A 20 9.80 1.11 -12.39
CA ARG A 20 10.36 1.93 -11.30
C ARG A 20 9.34 2.86 -10.65
N ASN A 21 8.29 3.23 -11.37
CA ASN A 21 7.24 4.14 -10.89
C ASN A 21 6.03 3.40 -10.31
N VAL A 22 5.97 2.07 -10.41
CA VAL A 22 4.92 1.28 -9.77
C VAL A 22 5.27 1.11 -8.28
N PRO A 23 4.34 1.37 -7.35
CA PRO A 23 4.59 1.15 -5.93
C PRO A 23 5.07 -0.28 -5.63
N THR A 24 6.01 -0.40 -4.70
CA THR A 24 6.56 -1.69 -4.26
C THR A 24 5.43 -2.63 -3.85
N GLY A 25 5.51 -3.89 -4.28
CA GLY A 25 4.48 -4.90 -4.00
C GLY A 25 3.24 -4.83 -4.90
N LYS A 26 3.09 -3.81 -5.76
CA LYS A 26 1.98 -3.72 -6.74
C LYS A 26 2.35 -4.20 -8.14
N VAL A 27 3.63 -4.48 -8.39
CA VAL A 27 4.08 -5.04 -9.67
C VAL A 27 3.51 -6.46 -9.83
N THR A 28 2.82 -6.68 -10.96
CA THR A 28 2.30 -7.99 -11.36
C THR A 28 2.42 -8.16 -12.87
N PRO A 29 2.43 -9.41 -13.39
CA PRO A 29 2.43 -9.68 -14.83
C PRO A 29 1.23 -9.05 -15.54
N GLN A 30 0.08 -8.95 -14.86
CA GLN A 30 -1.13 -8.33 -15.39
C GLN A 30 -0.97 -6.81 -15.52
N VAL A 31 -0.43 -6.15 -14.49
CA VAL A 31 -0.14 -4.70 -14.51
C VAL A 31 0.84 -4.38 -15.63
N LEU A 32 1.94 -5.16 -15.73
CA LEU A 32 2.90 -5.01 -16.82
C LEU A 32 2.25 -5.22 -18.19
N SER A 33 1.53 -6.31 -18.39
CA SER A 33 0.93 -6.65 -19.69
C SER A 33 -0.08 -5.60 -20.13
N LYS A 34 -0.92 -5.10 -19.20
CA LYS A 34 -1.87 -4.04 -19.47
C LYS A 34 -1.18 -2.75 -19.91
N HIS A 35 -0.14 -2.32 -19.19
CA HIS A 35 0.58 -1.09 -19.53
C HIS A 35 1.35 -1.22 -20.86
N VAL A 36 1.99 -2.36 -21.11
CA VAL A 36 2.70 -2.60 -22.38
C VAL A 36 1.74 -2.53 -23.56
N ASN A 37 0.60 -3.22 -23.48
CA ASN A 37 -0.36 -3.30 -24.57
C ASN A 37 -1.08 -1.97 -24.84
N ASN A 38 -1.41 -1.22 -23.79
CA ASN A 38 -2.24 -0.03 -23.91
C ASN A 38 -1.46 1.27 -24.01
N THR A 39 -0.17 1.28 -23.63
CA THR A 39 0.66 2.49 -23.60
C THR A 39 1.92 2.32 -24.42
N ILE A 40 2.80 1.38 -24.05
CA ILE A 40 4.13 1.28 -24.65
C ILE A 40 4.07 0.90 -26.14
N PHE A 41 3.28 -0.10 -26.51
CA PHE A 41 3.15 -0.53 -27.90
C PHE A 41 2.55 0.57 -28.80
N PRO A 42 1.41 1.20 -28.45
CA PRO A 42 0.88 2.33 -29.20
C PRO A 42 1.87 3.50 -29.35
N GLU A 43 2.53 3.91 -28.28
CA GLU A 43 3.47 5.05 -28.31
C GLU A 43 4.70 4.78 -29.18
N LEU A 44 5.14 3.53 -29.24
CA LEU A 44 6.23 3.08 -30.12
C LEU A 44 5.75 2.69 -31.53
N ARG A 45 4.44 2.82 -31.81
CA ARG A 45 3.81 2.39 -33.07
C ARG A 45 4.06 0.91 -33.39
N ILE A 46 4.19 0.08 -32.36
CA ILE A 46 4.33 -1.37 -32.48
C ILE A 46 2.93 -1.98 -32.46
N ASN A 47 2.58 -2.73 -33.50
CA ASN A 47 1.30 -3.44 -33.57
C ASN A 47 1.54 -4.96 -33.61
N PRO A 48 1.64 -5.63 -32.45
CA PRO A 48 1.91 -7.06 -32.41
C PRO A 48 0.68 -7.87 -32.82
N LYS A 49 0.89 -8.99 -33.54
CA LYS A 49 -0.20 -9.90 -33.95
C LYS A 49 -1.04 -10.42 -32.78
N LYS A 50 -0.43 -10.52 -31.59
CA LYS A 50 -1.11 -10.88 -30.34
C LYS A 50 -0.62 -9.91 -29.25
N PRO A 51 -1.52 -9.43 -28.37
CA PRO A 51 -1.11 -8.63 -27.23
C PRO A 51 -0.18 -9.43 -26.31
N LEU A 52 0.64 -8.74 -25.53
CA LEU A 52 1.44 -9.34 -24.48
C LEU A 52 0.49 -10.04 -23.49
N SER A 53 0.65 -11.35 -23.36
CA SER A 53 -0.12 -12.14 -22.40
C SER A 53 0.52 -12.07 -21.02
N ASN A 54 -0.27 -12.34 -19.97
CA ASN A 54 0.26 -12.42 -18.61
C ASN A 54 1.44 -13.40 -18.49
N ARG A 55 1.40 -14.52 -19.22
CA ARG A 55 2.52 -15.49 -19.25
C ARG A 55 3.79 -14.87 -19.83
N ALA A 56 3.69 -14.12 -20.93
CA ALA A 56 4.82 -13.41 -21.51
C ALA A 56 5.30 -12.28 -20.58
N GLY A 57 4.38 -11.56 -19.92
CA GLY A 57 4.68 -10.58 -18.88
C GLY A 57 5.46 -11.16 -17.70
N THR A 58 5.11 -12.37 -17.24
CA THR A 58 5.88 -13.10 -16.21
C THR A 58 7.32 -13.34 -16.64
N HIS A 59 7.53 -13.83 -17.86
CA HIS A 59 8.88 -14.02 -18.40
C HIS A 59 9.64 -12.71 -18.56
N TRP A 60 8.96 -11.61 -18.93
CA TRP A 60 9.59 -10.30 -19.03
C TRP A 60 10.05 -9.79 -17.68
N LEU A 61 9.24 -9.93 -16.63
CA LEU A 61 9.62 -9.58 -15.26
C LEU A 61 10.88 -10.37 -14.82
N GLN A 62 10.88 -11.68 -15.02
CA GLN A 62 12.03 -12.54 -14.72
C GLN A 62 13.29 -12.11 -15.49
N ASN A 63 13.18 -11.83 -16.79
CA ASN A 63 14.29 -11.37 -17.63
C ASN A 63 14.82 -9.98 -17.25
N LEU A 64 14.03 -9.21 -16.51
CA LEU A 64 14.40 -7.90 -15.98
C LEU A 64 14.91 -7.96 -14.54
N GLY A 65 15.04 -9.16 -13.97
CA GLY A 65 15.58 -9.39 -12.62
C GLY A 65 14.52 -9.56 -11.53
N TRP A 66 13.23 -9.35 -11.84
CA TRP A 66 12.17 -9.45 -10.84
C TRP A 66 11.90 -10.90 -10.45
N ARG A 67 11.67 -11.12 -9.16
CA ARG A 67 11.37 -12.42 -8.57
C ARG A 67 10.02 -12.40 -7.91
N HIS A 68 9.27 -13.47 -8.12
CA HIS A 68 8.01 -13.71 -7.43
C HIS A 68 8.33 -14.33 -6.08
N THR A 69 8.28 -13.51 -5.03
CA THR A 69 8.77 -13.85 -3.70
C THR A 69 7.61 -13.98 -2.74
N LEU A 70 7.72 -14.97 -1.85
CA LEU A 70 6.85 -15.10 -0.70
C LEU A 70 7.36 -14.15 0.39
N VAL A 71 6.59 -13.12 0.71
CA VAL A 71 6.93 -12.26 1.84
C VAL A 71 6.56 -13.01 3.11
N LYS A 72 7.58 -13.37 3.90
CA LYS A 72 7.40 -13.93 5.25
C LYS A 72 7.11 -12.79 6.24
N LYS A 73 6.46 -13.13 7.36
CA LYS A 73 6.16 -12.20 8.46
C LYS A 73 7.39 -11.34 8.79
N GLY A 74 7.20 -10.03 8.92
CA GLY A 74 8.26 -9.04 9.17
C GLY A 74 8.32 -7.88 8.18
N VAL A 75 7.58 -7.95 7.05
CA VAL A 75 7.34 -6.79 6.19
C VAL A 75 5.99 -6.20 6.55
N HIS A 76 6.00 -5.17 7.40
CA HIS A 76 4.81 -4.38 7.69
C HIS A 76 4.51 -3.52 6.47
N MET A 77 3.51 -3.90 5.68
CA MET A 77 2.95 -3.01 4.66
C MET A 77 2.12 -1.99 5.43
N ASP A 78 2.68 -0.81 5.66
CA ASP A 78 2.00 0.24 6.38
C ASP A 78 0.71 0.63 5.64
N GLY A 79 -0.41 0.11 6.13
CA GLY A 79 -1.74 0.40 5.60
C GLY A 79 -2.28 1.73 6.09
N HIS A 80 -1.56 2.44 6.96
CA HIS A 80 -2.00 3.71 7.54
C HIS A 80 -2.22 4.79 6.48
N GLU A 81 -1.49 4.74 5.37
CA GLU A 81 -1.61 5.69 4.27
C GLU A 81 -2.71 5.33 3.26
N HIS A 82 -3.40 4.20 3.41
CA HIS A 82 -4.47 3.82 2.48
C HIS A 82 -5.64 4.80 2.59
N VAL A 83 -6.22 5.17 1.45
CA VAL A 83 -7.20 6.28 1.36
C VAL A 83 -8.41 6.07 2.27
N ASP A 84 -8.90 4.83 2.38
CA ASP A 84 -10.02 4.49 3.26
C ASP A 84 -9.65 4.62 4.75
N VAL A 85 -8.44 4.20 5.16
CA VAL A 85 -7.92 4.33 6.52
C VAL A 85 -7.76 5.80 6.88
N VAL A 86 -7.18 6.61 5.99
CA VAL A 86 -7.03 8.06 6.18
C VAL A 86 -8.41 8.73 6.28
N GLN A 87 -9.37 8.35 5.43
CA GLN A 87 -10.73 8.86 5.48
C GLN A 87 -11.41 8.50 6.80
N TYR A 88 -11.34 7.24 7.24
CA TYR A 88 -11.93 6.80 8.51
C TYR A 88 -11.28 7.52 9.70
N ARG A 89 -9.96 7.61 9.72
CA ARG A 89 -9.21 8.31 10.77
C ARG A 89 -9.69 9.74 10.90
N ASN A 90 -9.72 10.48 9.80
CA ASN A 90 -10.03 11.91 9.81
C ASN A 90 -11.52 12.20 10.02
N ALA A 91 -12.41 11.42 9.41
CA ALA A 91 -13.85 11.70 9.39
C ALA A 91 -14.63 11.07 10.56
N VAL A 92 -14.09 10.02 11.19
CA VAL A 92 -14.81 9.28 12.25
C VAL A 92 -13.98 9.23 13.53
N PHE A 93 -12.78 8.67 13.45
CA PHE A 93 -12.00 8.36 14.65
C PHE A 93 -11.60 9.62 15.43
N LEU A 94 -11.01 10.62 14.77
CA LEU A 94 -10.58 11.86 15.44
C LEU A 94 -11.75 12.64 16.05
N LEU A 95 -12.89 12.71 15.36
CA LEU A 95 -14.08 13.38 15.87
C LEU A 95 -14.63 12.68 17.11
N GLN A 96 -14.61 11.34 17.11
CA GLN A 96 -15.07 10.57 18.26
C GLN A 96 -14.08 10.67 19.43
N MET A 97 -12.78 10.61 19.17
CA MET A 97 -11.75 10.78 20.19
C MET A 97 -11.80 12.16 20.84
N ALA A 98 -12.00 13.24 20.07
CA ALA A 98 -12.12 14.58 20.64
C ALA A 98 -13.30 14.71 21.62
N LYS A 99 -14.41 14.00 21.37
CA LYS A 99 -15.54 13.95 22.32
C LYS A 99 -15.17 13.20 23.59
N TYR A 100 -14.44 12.10 23.46
CA TYR A 100 -14.01 11.34 24.63
C TYR A 100 -12.98 12.13 25.44
N GLU A 101 -11.99 12.75 24.79
CA GLU A 101 -10.96 13.57 25.43
C GLU A 101 -11.55 14.69 26.29
N ALA A 102 -12.66 15.30 25.87
CA ALA A 102 -13.36 16.31 26.68
C ALA A 102 -13.83 15.78 28.05
N CYS A 103 -14.06 14.47 28.18
CA CYS A 103 -14.44 13.78 29.41
C CYS A 103 -13.25 13.03 30.06
N MET A 104 -12.04 13.16 29.53
CA MET A 104 -10.83 12.55 30.09
C MET A 104 -10.08 13.52 30.99
N VAL A 105 -9.32 12.96 31.92
CA VAL A 105 -8.36 13.72 32.70
C VAL A 105 -7.16 14.10 31.84
N HIS A 106 -6.71 15.35 31.95
CA HIS A 106 -5.48 15.83 31.33
C HIS A 106 -4.39 16.07 32.36
N TYR A 107 -3.14 16.06 31.90
CA TYR A 107 -1.98 16.35 32.73
C TYR A 107 -1.16 17.46 32.08
N GLU A 108 -0.94 18.54 32.82
CA GLU A 108 -0.28 19.73 32.30
C GLU A 108 1.07 20.01 32.97
N GLY A 109 2.01 20.53 32.18
CA GLY A 109 3.32 20.95 32.64
C GLY A 109 4.28 19.81 33.00
N PRO A 110 5.54 20.15 33.35
CA PRO A 110 6.57 19.16 33.67
C PRO A 110 6.27 18.36 34.95
N GLU A 111 5.42 18.88 35.84
CA GLU A 111 5.01 18.19 37.07
C GLU A 111 3.79 17.29 36.88
N LEU A 112 3.25 17.18 35.66
CA LEU A 112 2.07 16.38 35.35
C LEU A 112 0.90 16.72 36.28
N ARG A 113 0.53 18.00 36.36
CA ARG A 113 -0.59 18.42 37.19
C ARG A 113 -1.88 17.87 36.60
N ARG A 114 -2.60 17.06 37.39
CA ARG A 114 -3.93 16.53 37.04
C ARG A 114 -4.94 17.67 36.87
N VAL A 115 -5.60 17.70 35.71
CA VAL A 115 -6.67 18.64 35.35
C VAL A 115 -7.93 17.82 35.10
N GLU A 116 -8.96 18.04 35.91
CA GLU A 116 -10.24 17.34 35.78
C GLU A 116 -11.04 17.86 34.56
N PRO A 117 -11.76 16.99 33.85
CA PRO A 117 -12.62 17.39 32.75
C PRO A 117 -13.82 18.21 33.24
N THR A 118 -14.37 19.04 32.34
CA THR A 118 -15.65 19.72 32.59
C THR A 118 -16.79 18.85 32.06
N LEU A 119 -17.45 18.12 32.95
CA LEU A 119 -18.53 17.18 32.60
C LEU A 119 -19.89 17.88 32.61
N ALA A 120 -20.73 17.60 31.60
CA ALA A 120 -22.13 18.00 31.60
C ALA A 120 -22.98 17.10 32.51
N GLU A 121 -24.23 17.50 32.76
CA GLU A 121 -25.17 16.72 33.56
C GLU A 121 -25.41 15.35 32.92
N GLY A 122 -25.03 14.28 33.62
CA GLY A 122 -25.15 12.89 33.16
C GLY A 122 -23.91 12.35 32.42
N GLU A 123 -22.84 13.12 32.27
CA GLU A 123 -21.55 12.62 31.78
C GLU A 123 -20.68 12.07 32.92
N GLU A 124 -19.90 11.03 32.61
CA GLU A 124 -18.94 10.42 33.54
C GLU A 124 -17.50 10.58 33.01
N GLU A 125 -16.53 10.58 33.92
CA GLU A 125 -15.11 10.57 33.56
C GLU A 125 -14.78 9.33 32.72
N ILE A 126 -14.14 9.56 31.58
CA ILE A 126 -13.64 8.50 30.71
C ILE A 126 -12.18 8.24 31.06
N ILE A 127 -11.88 6.99 31.42
CA ILE A 127 -10.50 6.53 31.61
C ILE A 127 -10.06 5.81 30.33
N PRO A 128 -9.16 6.41 29.52
CA PRO A 128 -8.69 5.76 28.32
C PRO A 128 -7.73 4.61 28.66
N LEU A 129 -8.03 3.43 28.12
CA LEU A 129 -7.11 2.30 28.14
C LEU A 129 -6.45 2.19 26.76
N PHE A 130 -5.30 2.83 26.61
CA PHE A 130 -4.50 2.75 25.39
C PHE A 130 -3.71 1.44 25.37
N HIS A 131 -3.82 0.69 24.28
CA HIS A 131 -2.90 -0.41 23.96
C HIS A 131 -1.93 0.10 22.89
N ASP A 132 -0.62 0.02 23.13
CA ASP A 132 0.37 0.48 22.15
C ASP A 132 0.47 -0.47 20.95
N GLU A 133 0.27 -1.77 21.19
CA GLU A 133 0.32 -2.81 20.17
C GLU A 133 -0.72 -3.89 20.44
N SER A 134 -1.48 -4.23 19.41
CA SER A 134 -2.33 -5.42 19.41
C SER A 134 -1.97 -6.26 18.19
N CYS A 135 -1.43 -7.45 18.44
CA CYS A 135 -1.07 -8.40 17.39
C CYS A 135 -2.30 -9.12 16.86
N PHE A 136 -2.96 -8.52 15.87
CA PHE A 136 -4.04 -9.17 15.13
C PHE A 136 -3.46 -10.03 14.01
N HIS A 137 -3.60 -11.35 14.13
CA HIS A 137 -3.16 -12.33 13.13
C HIS A 137 -4.24 -12.66 12.08
N ALA A 138 -5.35 -11.91 12.10
CA ALA A 138 -6.41 -12.10 11.12
C ALA A 138 -5.94 -11.60 9.76
N ASN A 139 -6.01 -12.45 8.73
CA ASN A 139 -5.55 -12.14 7.38
C ASN A 139 -4.03 -12.02 7.19
N ASP A 140 -3.23 -12.80 7.94
CA ASP A 140 -1.86 -13.19 7.54
C ASP A 140 -1.89 -14.04 6.24
N GLN A 141 -2.46 -13.47 5.18
CA GLN A 141 -2.41 -14.01 3.84
C GLN A 141 -0.96 -13.91 3.41
N THR A 142 -0.41 -15.04 3.01
CA THR A 142 0.95 -15.13 2.51
C THR A 142 1.08 -14.26 1.26
N ASN A 143 1.56 -13.03 1.43
CA ASN A 143 1.63 -12.06 0.34
C ASN A 143 2.74 -12.48 -0.63
N ARG A 144 2.33 -12.95 -1.81
CA ARG A 144 3.23 -13.17 -2.93
C ARG A 144 3.32 -11.88 -3.74
N VAL A 145 4.50 -11.31 -3.82
CA VAL A 145 4.75 -10.06 -4.53
C VAL A 145 5.93 -10.21 -5.48
N TRP A 146 5.97 -9.38 -6.52
CA TRP A 146 7.13 -9.25 -7.38
C TRP A 146 8.06 -8.18 -6.82
N LEU A 147 9.30 -8.55 -6.57
CA LEU A 147 10.36 -7.66 -6.07
C LEU A 147 11.59 -7.77 -6.99
N VAL A 148 12.38 -6.71 -7.09
CA VAL A 148 13.63 -6.69 -7.87
C VAL A 148 14.79 -7.26 -7.06
#